data_AF-A0A3D5SUR5-F1
#
_entry.id   AF-A0A3D5SUR5-F1
#
_cell.length_a   1.000
_cell.length_b   1.000
_cell.length_c   1.000
_cell.angle_alpha   90.00
_cell.angle_beta   90.00
_cell.angle_gamma   90.00
#
_symmetry.space_group_name_H-M   'P 1'
#
loop_
_entity.id
_entity.type
_entity.pdbx_description
1 polymer ?
#
loop_
_entity_poly.entity_id
_entity_poly.type
_entity_poly.pdbx_seq_one_letter_code
_entity_poly.pdbx_strand_id
1 'polypeptide(L)'
;MSWITGPYRRTRPSTWVILVLLAVLVVAMTSTVWGQGVRGGSFDHLSTGYPLVGAHAKVRCETCHQQGVLRGTPTTCAGCHTPGSRIAASAKPAAHVTTAEACDACHRTSGWKPATMSHSTVYLRHLS
;
A
#
# COMPACT_ATOMS: atom_id res chain seq x y z
N MET A 1 62.80 -40.22 -0.02
CA MET A 1 61.57 -39.40 -0.16
C MET A 1 60.40 -40.36 -0.03
N SER A 2 59.84 -40.51 1.17
CA SER A 2 58.86 -41.55 1.50
C SER A 2 57.48 -40.90 1.63
N TRP A 3 56.63 -41.07 0.62
CA TRP A 3 55.25 -40.57 0.63
C TRP A 3 54.34 -41.67 1.16
N ILE A 4 53.82 -41.46 2.36
CA ILE A 4 52.87 -42.34 3.05
C ILE A 4 51.51 -42.19 2.38
N THR A 5 51.12 -43.13 1.51
CA THR A 5 49.75 -43.24 0.97
C THR A 5 48.90 -44.11 1.89
N GLY A 6 48.39 -43.52 2.98
CA GLY A 6 47.35 -44.16 3.79
C GLY A 6 45.99 -44.16 3.06
N PRO A 7 45.15 -45.19 3.20
CA PRO A 7 43.85 -45.23 2.55
C PRO A 7 42.90 -44.20 3.16
N TYR A 8 42.53 -43.18 2.37
CA TYR A 8 41.50 -42.20 2.72
C TYR A 8 40.15 -42.92 2.80
N ARG A 9 39.78 -43.41 3.98
CA ARG A 9 38.48 -44.05 4.21
C ARG A 9 37.40 -42.98 4.11
N ARG A 10 36.77 -42.91 2.94
CA ARG A 10 35.60 -42.07 2.65
C ARG A 10 34.43 -42.56 3.53
N THR A 11 34.31 -42.01 4.74
CA THR A 11 33.16 -42.29 5.62
C THR A 11 31.94 -41.64 5.00
N ARG A 12 31.08 -42.45 4.37
CA ARG A 12 29.76 -41.97 3.92
C ARG A 12 28.98 -41.57 5.18
N PRO A 13 28.56 -40.31 5.32
CA PRO A 13 27.76 -39.91 6.47
C PRO A 13 26.51 -40.78 6.50
N SER A 14 26.12 -41.25 7.69
CA SER A 14 24.94 -42.07 7.83
C SER A 14 23.73 -41.30 7.32
N THR A 15 22.77 -42.02 6.73
CA THR A 15 21.51 -41.43 6.25
C THR A 15 20.81 -40.64 7.35
N TRP A 16 20.96 -41.04 8.61
CA TRP A 16 20.48 -40.31 9.77
C TRP A 16 21.14 -38.94 9.96
N VAL A 17 22.45 -38.80 9.78
CA VAL A 17 23.15 -37.49 9.85
C VAL A 17 22.65 -36.56 8.75
N ILE A 18 22.40 -37.06 7.55
CA ILE A 18 21.85 -36.25 6.45
C ILE A 18 20.43 -35.78 6.78
N LEU A 19 19.58 -36.66 7.31
CA LEU A 19 18.20 -36.31 7.69
C LEU A 19 18.16 -35.27 8.81
N VAL A 20 19.04 -35.37 9.81
CA VAL A 20 19.16 -34.38 10.89
C VAL A 20 19.63 -33.03 10.34
N LEU A 21 20.62 -33.02 9.45
CA LEU A 21 21.10 -31.78 8.82
C LEU A 21 20.01 -31.12 7.95
N LEU A 22 19.25 -31.90 7.20
CA LEU A 22 18.12 -31.39 6.41
C LEU A 22 17.00 -30.83 7.30
N ALA A 23 16.67 -31.50 8.41
CA ALA A 23 15.67 -31.01 9.36
C ALA A 23 16.10 -29.69 10.02
N VAL A 24 17.37 -29.56 10.42
CA VAL A 24 17.92 -28.32 10.98
C VAL A 24 17.90 -27.18 9.95
N LEU A 25 18.21 -27.46 8.69
CA LEU A 25 18.12 -26.45 7.61
C LEU A 25 16.68 -25.97 7.38
N VAL A 26 15.70 -26.87 7.39
CA VAL A 26 14.28 -26.50 7.25
C VAL A 26 13.79 -25.66 8.43
N VAL A 27 14.20 -25.98 9.66
CA VAL A 27 13.85 -25.18 10.86
C VAL A 27 14.54 -23.81 10.84
N ALA A 28 15.80 -23.73 10.41
CA ALA A 28 16.51 -22.45 10.29
C ALA A 28 15.90 -21.54 9.21
N MET A 29 15.42 -22.12 8.10
CA MET A 29 14.77 -21.37 7.01
C MET A 29 13.36 -20.87 7.36
N THR A 30 12.65 -21.50 8.29
CA THR A 30 11.34 -21.01 8.77
C THR A 30 11.47 -19.90 9.82
N SER A 31 12.67 -19.74 10.41
CA SER A 31 12.93 -18.74 11.46
C SER A 31 13.13 -17.32 10.93
N THR A 32 13.29 -17.11 9.62
CA THR A 32 13.39 -15.77 9.00
C THR A 32 12.03 -15.14 8.69
N VAL A 33 10.91 -15.85 8.93
CA VAL A 33 9.55 -15.37 8.64
C VAL A 33 8.89 -14.66 9.84
N TRP A 34 9.45 -14.74 11.05
CA TRP A 34 8.89 -14.09 12.23
C TRP A 34 9.81 -12.98 12.75
N GLY A 35 9.51 -11.73 12.37
CA GLY A 35 9.81 -10.59 13.25
C GLY A 35 10.85 -9.57 12.79
N GLN A 36 11.02 -9.28 11.50
CA GLN A 36 11.45 -7.93 11.13
C GLN A 36 10.27 -6.96 11.27
N GLY A 37 9.85 -6.72 12.51
CA GLY A 37 9.04 -5.56 12.83
C GLY A 37 9.83 -4.33 12.44
N VAL A 38 9.44 -3.70 11.32
CA VAL A 38 9.93 -2.38 10.95
C VAL A 38 9.81 -1.50 12.20
N ARG A 39 10.93 -0.98 12.69
CA ARG A 39 10.93 0.07 13.70
C ARG A 39 10.34 1.30 13.02
N GLY A 40 9.01 1.37 12.98
CA GLY A 40 8.28 2.50 12.45
C GLY A 40 8.55 3.70 13.34
N GLY A 41 9.50 4.55 12.94
CA GLY A 41 9.46 5.94 13.36
C GLY A 41 8.07 6.48 12.99
N SER A 42 7.47 7.28 13.87
CA SER A 42 6.18 7.90 13.60
C SER A 42 6.33 8.79 12.35
N PHE A 43 5.90 8.28 11.20
CA PHE A 43 5.80 9.05 9.98
C PHE A 43 4.51 9.86 10.03
N ASP A 44 4.63 11.18 10.10
CA ASP A 44 3.47 12.06 10.06
C ASP A 44 3.05 12.31 8.61
N HIS A 45 2.00 11.61 8.17
CA HIS A 45 1.42 11.82 6.85
C HIS A 45 0.83 13.23 6.69
N LEU A 46 0.46 13.91 7.79
CA LEU A 46 -0.15 15.23 7.76
C LEU A 46 0.80 16.31 7.24
N SER A 47 2.11 16.13 7.39
CA SER A 47 3.12 17.08 6.88
C SER A 47 3.33 16.99 5.37
N THR A 48 2.79 15.96 4.71
CA THR A 48 3.00 15.70 3.26
C THR A 48 1.95 16.34 2.35
N GLY A 49 0.92 16.98 2.92
CA GLY A 49 -0.08 17.75 2.17
C GLY A 49 -1.36 16.99 1.81
N TYR A 50 -1.52 15.73 2.25
CA TYR A 50 -2.80 15.01 2.15
C TYR A 50 -3.19 14.38 3.50
N PRO A 51 -4.19 14.93 4.22
CA PRO A 51 -4.60 14.38 5.49
C PRO A 51 -5.46 13.12 5.31
N LEU A 52 -5.05 12.01 5.96
CA LEU A 52 -5.79 10.75 5.97
C LEU A 52 -6.98 10.82 6.94
N VAL A 53 -8.02 11.55 6.54
CA VAL A 53 -9.25 11.74 7.33
C VAL A 53 -10.47 11.10 6.67
N GLY A 54 -11.50 10.84 7.48
CA GLY A 54 -12.75 10.25 6.98
C GLY A 54 -12.54 8.84 6.42
N ALA A 55 -13.08 8.57 5.24
CA ALA A 55 -12.96 7.28 4.56
C ALA A 55 -11.51 6.95 4.16
N HIS A 56 -10.68 7.98 3.89
CA HIS A 56 -9.28 7.79 3.50
C HIS A 56 -8.38 7.29 4.64
N ALA A 57 -8.80 7.47 5.90
CA ALA A 57 -8.07 7.00 7.08
C ALA A 57 -7.92 5.47 7.15
N LYS A 58 -8.77 4.74 6.43
CA LYS A 58 -8.83 3.27 6.45
C LYS A 58 -8.27 2.62 5.18
N VAL A 59 -7.81 3.42 4.22
CA VAL A 59 -7.28 2.92 2.95
C VAL A 59 -5.88 2.34 3.19
N ARG A 60 -5.57 1.24 2.51
CA ARG A 60 -4.25 0.60 2.58
C ARG A 60 -3.19 1.45 1.87
N CYS A 61 -1.97 1.45 2.39
CA CYS A 61 -0.85 2.24 1.86
C CYS A 61 -0.62 1.97 0.36
N GLU A 62 -0.71 0.70 -0.05
CA GLU A 62 -0.39 0.23 -1.40
C GLU A 62 -1.44 0.65 -2.44
N THR A 63 -2.62 1.08 -2.00
CA THR A 63 -3.65 1.62 -2.90
C THR A 63 -3.16 2.91 -3.56
N CYS A 64 -2.49 3.77 -2.80
CA CYS A 64 -1.95 5.04 -3.29
C CYS A 64 -0.49 4.90 -3.73
N HIS A 65 0.31 4.14 -2.97
CA HIS A 65 1.74 3.94 -3.20
C HIS A 65 2.02 2.62 -3.91
N GLN A 66 1.55 2.55 -5.15
CA GLN A 66 1.75 1.38 -5.99
C GLN A 66 3.24 1.13 -6.22
N GLN A 67 3.65 -0.14 -6.11
CA GLN A 67 5.05 -0.56 -6.26
C GLN A 67 6.02 0.16 -5.31
N GLY A 68 5.51 0.70 -4.19
CA GLY A 68 6.32 1.44 -3.23
C GLY A 68 6.71 2.86 -3.67
N VAL A 69 6.11 3.40 -4.74
CA VAL A 69 6.39 4.76 -5.21
C VAL A 69 5.68 5.77 -4.30
N LEU A 70 6.46 6.43 -3.44
CA LEU A 70 5.95 7.40 -2.45
C LEU A 70 5.70 8.81 -3.01
N ARG A 71 6.38 9.17 -4.11
CA ARG A 71 6.32 10.52 -4.68
C ARG A 71 5.27 10.62 -5.79
N GLY A 72 4.73 11.83 -5.95
CA GLY A 72 3.79 12.14 -7.04
C GLY A 72 2.39 11.55 -6.88
N THR A 73 2.01 11.14 -5.66
CA THR A 73 0.63 10.77 -5.35
C THR A 73 -0.28 12.00 -5.45
N PRO A 74 -1.32 11.97 -6.29
CA PRO A 74 -2.26 13.08 -6.39
C PRO A 74 -2.92 13.39 -5.05
N THR A 75 -3.06 14.67 -4.73
CA THR A 75 -3.73 15.15 -3.52
C THR A 75 -5.13 15.70 -3.77
N THR A 76 -5.57 15.74 -5.03
CA THR A 76 -6.89 16.22 -5.44
C THR A 76 -7.85 15.06 -5.61
N CYS A 77 -9.15 15.31 -5.35
CA CYS A 77 -10.19 14.31 -5.53
C CYS A 77 -10.18 13.73 -6.96
N ALA A 78 -10.09 14.59 -7.98
CA ALA A 78 -10.10 14.20 -9.38
C ALA A 78 -8.86 13.38 -9.79
N GLY A 79 -7.72 13.59 -9.13
CA GLY A 79 -6.49 12.86 -9.43
C GLY A 79 -6.57 11.36 -9.10
N CYS A 80 -7.50 10.97 -8.23
CA CYS A 80 -7.78 9.58 -7.89
C CYS A 80 -9.14 9.10 -8.42
N HIS A 81 -10.18 9.94 -8.33
CA HIS A 81 -11.59 9.58 -8.58
C HIS A 81 -12.07 9.92 -10.00
N THR A 82 -11.26 9.61 -10.99
CA THR A 82 -11.56 9.79 -12.42
C THR A 82 -11.17 8.52 -13.18
N PRO A 83 -11.93 8.10 -14.21
CA PRO A 83 -11.50 7.00 -15.07
C PRO A 83 -10.09 7.25 -15.63
N GLY A 84 -9.24 6.22 -15.62
CA GLY A 84 -7.88 6.31 -16.16
C GLY A 84 -6.84 6.95 -15.23
N SER A 85 -7.22 7.30 -13.98
CA SER A 85 -6.25 7.65 -12.95
C SER A 85 -5.31 6.48 -12.67
N ARG A 86 -4.02 6.78 -12.40
CA ARG A 86 -3.03 5.76 -11.99
C ARG A 86 -3.45 5.03 -10.70
N ILE A 87 -4.26 5.69 -9.87
CA ILE A 87 -4.81 5.14 -8.63
C ILE A 87 -6.21 4.63 -8.94
N ALA A 88 -6.43 3.33 -8.74
CA ALA A 88 -7.73 2.70 -8.96
C ALA A 88 -8.72 3.07 -7.84
N ALA A 89 -9.19 4.31 -7.82
CA ALA A 89 -10.28 4.74 -6.96
C ALA A 89 -11.62 4.73 -7.72
N SER A 90 -12.74 4.83 -6.99
CA SER A 90 -14.07 4.90 -7.59
C SER A 90 -14.16 6.08 -8.56
N ALA A 91 -14.65 5.84 -9.77
CA ALA A 91 -14.90 6.87 -10.77
C ALA A 91 -16.31 7.45 -10.65
N LYS A 92 -16.52 8.62 -11.25
CA LYS A 92 -17.85 9.21 -11.43
C LYS A 92 -18.73 8.25 -12.26
N PRO A 93 -19.92 7.84 -11.78
CA PRO A 93 -20.83 7.01 -12.55
C PRO A 93 -21.41 7.79 -13.73
N ALA A 94 -21.89 7.09 -14.77
CA ALA A 94 -22.51 7.71 -15.94
C ALA A 94 -23.73 8.58 -15.59
N ALA A 95 -24.43 8.27 -14.49
CA ALA A 95 -25.57 9.03 -13.98
C ALA A 95 -25.17 10.20 -13.04
N HIS A 96 -23.89 10.56 -12.95
CA HIS A 96 -23.46 11.71 -12.16
C HIS A 96 -23.90 13.03 -12.81
N VAL A 97 -24.19 14.05 -12.00
CA VAL A 97 -24.53 15.39 -12.48
C VAL A 97 -23.36 16.03 -13.25
N THR A 98 -23.63 16.65 -14.38
CA THR A 98 -22.61 17.40 -15.13
C THR A 98 -22.26 18.68 -14.37
N THR A 99 -21.02 18.80 -13.89
CA THR A 99 -20.55 19.97 -13.15
C THR A 99 -19.05 20.20 -13.36
N ALA A 100 -18.65 21.46 -13.37
CA ALA A 100 -17.25 21.91 -13.35
C ALA A 100 -16.74 22.21 -11.93
N GLU A 101 -17.62 22.14 -10.93
CA GLU A 101 -17.26 22.39 -9.53
C GLU A 101 -16.32 21.31 -8.98
N ALA A 102 -15.53 21.70 -7.98
CA ALA A 102 -14.66 20.77 -7.26
C ALA A 102 -15.49 19.71 -6.50
N CYS A 103 -14.93 18.52 -6.33
CA CYS A 103 -15.68 17.38 -5.77
C CYS A 103 -16.17 17.65 -4.34
N ASP A 104 -15.43 18.44 -3.57
CA ASP A 104 -15.72 18.84 -2.19
C ASP A 104 -16.86 19.87 -2.07
N ALA A 105 -17.31 20.44 -3.18
CA ALA A 105 -18.52 21.26 -3.22
C ALA A 105 -19.79 20.46 -2.89
N CYS A 106 -19.79 19.15 -3.19
CA CYS A 106 -20.92 18.25 -2.96
C CYS A 106 -20.57 17.08 -2.02
N HIS A 107 -19.35 16.55 -2.10
CA HIS A 107 -18.91 15.37 -1.36
C HIS A 107 -17.96 15.74 -0.23
N ARG A 108 -17.77 14.83 0.73
CA ARG A 108 -16.84 15.03 1.84
C ARG A 108 -15.86 13.88 1.92
N THR A 109 -14.72 14.09 2.56
CA THR A 109 -13.72 13.03 2.79
C THR A 109 -14.26 11.87 3.63
N SER A 110 -15.35 12.08 4.38
CA SER A 110 -16.09 11.03 5.09
C SER A 110 -16.87 10.09 4.16
N GLY A 111 -17.21 10.51 2.94
CA GLY A 111 -17.90 9.65 1.97
C GLY A 111 -18.51 10.40 0.79
N TRP A 112 -18.76 9.65 -0.29
CA TRP A 112 -19.45 10.13 -1.51
C TRP A 112 -20.96 10.32 -1.30
N LYS A 113 -21.56 9.63 -0.34
CA LYS A 113 -23.00 9.72 -0.02
C LYS A 113 -23.19 9.96 1.48
N PRO A 114 -24.19 10.78 1.87
CA PRO A 114 -24.97 11.67 1.01
C PRO A 114 -24.10 12.82 0.46
N ALA A 115 -24.40 13.27 -0.76
CA ALA A 115 -23.84 14.51 -1.27
C ALA A 115 -24.72 15.67 -0.78
N THR A 116 -24.12 16.72 -0.24
CA THR A 116 -24.84 17.90 0.24
C THR A 116 -24.43 19.10 -0.58
N MET A 117 -25.40 19.77 -1.21
CA MET A 117 -25.18 21.01 -1.95
C MET A 117 -26.18 22.07 -1.50
N SER A 118 -25.69 23.27 -1.17
CA SER A 118 -26.57 24.39 -0.86
C SER A 118 -26.90 25.15 -2.15
N HIS A 119 -28.16 25.11 -2.56
CA HIS A 119 -28.63 25.88 -3.71
C HIS A 119 -28.71 27.39 -3.44
N SER A 120 -28.60 27.82 -2.17
CA SER A 120 -28.63 29.24 -1.80
C SER A 120 -27.49 30.04 -2.44
N THR A 121 -26.33 29.41 -2.68
CA THR A 121 -25.17 30.05 -3.30
C THR A 121 -25.32 30.20 -4.82
N VAL A 122 -26.11 29.33 -5.46
CA VAL A 122 -26.39 29.38 -6.91
C VAL A 122 -27.31 30.55 -7.25
N TYR A 123 -28.28 30.86 -6.38
CA TYR A 123 -29.19 32.00 -6.57
C TYR A 123 -28.45 33.36 -6.52
N LEU A 124 -27.44 33.49 -5.64
CA LEU A 124 -26.72 34.75 -5.46
C LEU A 124 -25.72 35.07 -6.57
N ARG A 125 -25.26 34.06 -7.35
CA ARG A 125 -24.30 34.26 -8.45
C ARG A 125 -24.95 34.65 -9.79
N HIS A 126 -26.26 34.48 -9.93
CA HIS A 126 -27.01 34.95 -11.10
C HIS A 126 -27.57 36.38 -10.93
N LEU A 127 -27.42 36.99 -9.74
CA LEU A 127 -27.84 38.36 -9.45
C LEU A 127 -26.67 39.36 -9.38
N SER A 128 -25.49 38.95 -9.86
CA SER A 128 -24.27 39.76 -10.00
C SER A 128 -23.78 39.69 -11.44
#